data_AF-A0A328PQQ0-F1
#
_entry.id   AF-A0A328PQQ0-F1
#
_cell.length_a   1.000
_cell.length_b   1.000
_cell.length_c   1.000
_cell.angle_alpha   90.00
_cell.angle_beta   90.00
_cell.angle_gamma   90.00
#
_symmetry.space_group_name_H-M   'P 1'
#
loop_
_entity.id
_entity.type
_entity.pdbx_description
1 polymer ?
#
loop_
_entity_poly.entity_id
_entity_poly.type
_entity_poly.pdbx_seq_one_letter_code
_entity_poly.pdbx_strand_id
1 'polypeptide(L)'
;MPSALGWFTGIFSSGVLVSCPITFAHVNGKRNLSRVSPPSTPVVKVVEPKVEKESKPAPTVQEVMQEMIKENNYLGCGLLSGFRDRKTIWYVCSSQDGLNTPTFYNYDKSKPAESRNRQMVSISSSRKAVTFTKGVTESLALPFWMSKFQGKDLEPEKNCKFIQQGTRTTSYNLKCHEQTLPHAVEF
;
A
#
# COMPACT_ATOMS: atom_id res chain seq x y z
N MET A 1 -23.17 20.44 -42.24
CA MET A 1 -21.89 19.91 -42.74
C MET A 1 -21.57 18.65 -41.95
N PRO A 2 -21.68 17.44 -42.54
CA PRO A 2 -21.36 16.18 -41.86
C PRO A 2 -19.97 15.70 -42.29
N SER A 3 -19.12 15.27 -41.34
CA SER A 3 -17.88 14.48 -41.52
C SER A 3 -17.24 14.33 -40.13
N ALA A 4 -16.66 13.21 -39.70
CA ALA A 4 -16.55 11.85 -40.19
C ALA A 4 -16.19 10.98 -38.97
N LEU A 5 -16.76 9.77 -38.86
CA LEU A 5 -16.31 8.77 -37.90
C LEU A 5 -15.01 8.13 -38.41
N GLY A 6 -13.94 8.22 -37.63
CA GLY A 6 -12.71 7.44 -37.82
C GLY A 6 -12.67 6.27 -36.85
N TRP A 7 -12.68 5.05 -37.37
CA TRP A 7 -12.55 3.80 -36.61
C TRP A 7 -11.07 3.40 -36.59
N PHE A 8 -10.54 3.07 -35.40
CA PHE A 8 -9.23 2.43 -35.28
C PHE A 8 -9.40 1.08 -34.59
N THR A 9 -9.22 0.02 -35.38
CA THR A 9 -9.04 -1.36 -34.92
C THR A 9 -7.56 -1.61 -34.69
N GLY A 10 -7.17 -1.87 -33.43
CA GLY A 10 -5.80 -2.23 -33.04
C GLY A 10 -5.73 -3.69 -32.60
N ILE A 11 -4.71 -4.38 -33.11
CA ILE A 11 -4.56 -5.82 -33.24
C ILE A 11 -4.10 -6.51 -31.94
N PHE A 12 -4.61 -7.72 -31.72
CA PHE A 12 -4.18 -8.67 -30.70
C PHE A 12 -2.76 -9.18 -30.98
N SER A 13 -1.87 -9.12 -29.98
CA SER A 13 -0.57 -9.80 -30.00
C SER A 13 -0.47 -10.76 -28.83
N SER A 14 -0.79 -12.03 -29.08
CA SER A 14 -0.65 -13.14 -28.14
C SER A 14 0.81 -13.62 -28.12
N GLY A 15 1.54 -13.23 -27.08
CA GLY A 15 2.89 -13.75 -26.80
C GLY A 15 2.80 -15.07 -26.04
N VAL A 16 3.18 -16.16 -26.70
CA VAL A 16 3.39 -17.49 -26.11
C VAL A 16 4.81 -17.52 -25.51
N LEU A 17 4.94 -17.73 -24.20
CA LEU A 17 6.23 -17.99 -23.56
C LEU A 17 6.34 -19.45 -23.12
N VAL A 18 7.41 -20.04 -23.63
CA VAL A 18 7.84 -21.43 -23.58
C VAL A 18 8.30 -21.80 -22.18
N SER A 19 7.75 -22.88 -21.62
CA SER A 19 8.19 -23.49 -20.37
C SER A 19 9.18 -24.63 -20.66
N CYS A 20 10.42 -24.48 -20.18
CA CYS A 20 11.42 -25.56 -20.19
C CYS A 20 11.36 -26.34 -18.86
N PRO A 21 11.12 -27.67 -18.86
CA PRO A 21 11.23 -28.48 -17.67
C PRO A 21 12.71 -28.79 -17.35
N ILE A 22 13.16 -28.39 -16.15
CA ILE A 22 14.45 -28.78 -15.59
C ILE A 22 14.34 -30.22 -15.11
N THR A 23 15.12 -31.11 -15.74
CA THR A 23 15.24 -32.52 -15.33
C THR A 23 16.39 -32.63 -14.34
N PHE A 24 16.10 -32.98 -13.09
CA PHE A 24 17.12 -33.35 -12.10
C PHE A 24 17.47 -34.83 -12.25
N ALA A 25 18.72 -35.12 -12.64
CA ALA A 25 19.25 -36.48 -12.68
C ALA A 25 19.56 -36.97 -11.26
N HIS A 26 18.97 -38.10 -10.88
CA HIS A 26 19.18 -38.77 -9.60
C HIS A 26 20.42 -39.68 -9.71
N VAL A 27 21.53 -39.33 -9.04
CA VAL A 27 22.72 -40.19 -8.96
C VAL A 27 22.56 -41.17 -7.79
N ASN A 28 22.25 -42.43 -8.11
CA ASN A 28 22.27 -43.55 -7.18
C ASN A 28 23.71 -44.07 -7.02
N GLY A 29 24.42 -43.57 -6.01
CA GLY A 29 25.71 -44.10 -5.58
C GLY A 29 25.57 -44.98 -4.33
N LYS A 30 25.38 -46.30 -4.49
CA LYS A 30 25.57 -47.27 -3.42
C LYS A 30 27.08 -47.45 -3.17
N ARG A 31 27.58 -46.98 -2.02
CA ARG A 31 28.88 -47.42 -1.49
C ARG A 31 28.64 -48.20 -0.20
N ASN A 32 28.89 -49.51 -0.27
CA ASN A 32 29.08 -50.38 0.87
C ASN A 32 30.45 -50.05 1.47
N LEU A 33 30.48 -49.44 2.65
CA LEU A 33 31.69 -49.34 3.47
C LEU A 33 31.37 -49.91 4.85
N SER A 34 32.09 -50.98 5.16
CA SER A 34 32.02 -51.75 6.39
C SER A 34 32.10 -50.88 7.64
N ARG A 35 31.21 -51.17 8.58
CA ARG A 35 31.20 -50.69 9.97
C ARG A 35 32.56 -50.93 10.63
N VAL A 36 33.24 -49.86 11.00
CA VAL A 36 34.16 -49.84 12.14
C VAL A 36 33.55 -48.87 13.14
N SER A 37 33.12 -49.38 14.30
CA SER A 37 32.52 -48.57 15.36
C SER A 37 33.64 -47.88 16.15
N PRO A 38 33.74 -46.54 16.15
CA PRO A 38 34.68 -45.84 17.01
C PRO A 38 34.16 -45.77 18.47
N PRO A 39 35.07 -45.67 19.45
CA PRO A 39 34.72 -45.57 20.86
C PRO A 39 33.94 -44.28 21.17
N SER A 40 32.86 -44.42 21.95
CA SER A 40 31.95 -43.36 22.33
C SER A 40 32.63 -42.32 23.23
N THR A 41 33.04 -41.19 22.63
CA THR A 41 33.41 -39.98 23.37
C THR A 41 32.13 -39.26 23.82
N PRO A 42 32.02 -38.80 25.07
CA PRO A 42 30.86 -38.01 25.50
C PRO A 42 30.82 -36.69 24.71
N VAL A 43 29.83 -36.58 23.81
CA VAL A 43 29.54 -35.35 23.08
C VAL A 43 29.00 -34.33 24.09
N VAL A 44 29.86 -33.42 24.53
CA VAL A 44 29.43 -32.18 25.17
C VAL A 44 28.63 -31.44 24.10
N LYS A 45 27.30 -31.37 24.29
CA LYS A 45 26.42 -30.53 23.47
C LYS A 45 26.85 -29.08 23.66
N VAL A 46 27.70 -28.59 22.76
CA VAL A 46 27.92 -27.16 22.58
C VAL A 46 26.59 -26.62 22.06
N VAL A 47 25.82 -26.01 22.96
CA VAL A 47 24.62 -25.27 22.60
C VAL A 47 25.08 -24.08 21.77
N GLU A 48 24.82 -24.10 20.46
CA GLU A 48 25.08 -22.94 19.61
C GLU A 48 24.38 -21.72 20.24
N PRO A 49 25.10 -20.60 20.45
CA PRO A 49 24.49 -19.40 20.97
C PRO A 49 23.38 -18.99 20.00
N LYS A 50 22.15 -19.04 20.50
CA LYS A 50 20.96 -18.60 19.78
C LYS A 50 21.14 -17.11 19.50
N VAL A 51 21.62 -16.77 18.31
CA VAL A 51 21.74 -15.38 17.85
C VAL A 51 20.32 -14.84 17.80
N GLU A 52 19.96 -14.12 18.86
CA GLU A 52 18.73 -13.37 18.95
C GLU A 52 18.81 -12.29 17.87
N LYS A 53 18.15 -12.55 16.73
CA LYS A 53 18.02 -11.54 15.67
C LYS A 53 17.29 -10.36 16.27
N GLU A 54 18.04 -9.30 16.55
CA GLU A 54 17.52 -8.01 16.96
C GLU A 54 16.56 -7.51 15.87
N SER A 55 15.26 -7.67 16.09
CA SER A 55 14.24 -7.19 15.18
C SER A 55 14.16 -5.68 15.34
N LYS A 56 14.60 -4.94 14.33
CA LYS A 56 14.38 -3.48 14.30
C LYS A 56 12.88 -3.19 14.51
N PRO A 57 12.52 -2.21 15.36
CA PRO A 57 11.13 -1.85 15.57
C PRO A 57 10.48 -1.42 14.25
N ALA A 58 9.20 -1.74 14.09
CA ALA A 58 8.43 -1.33 12.92
C ALA A 58 8.34 0.20 12.83
N PRO A 59 8.43 0.79 11.63
CA PRO A 59 8.33 2.24 11.47
C PRO A 59 6.94 2.73 11.89
N THR A 60 6.93 3.88 12.54
CA THR A 60 5.74 4.65 12.91
C THR A 60 5.07 5.22 11.66
N VAL A 61 3.79 5.63 11.79
CA VAL A 61 3.07 6.24 10.65
C VAL A 61 3.70 7.57 10.25
N GLN A 62 4.18 8.34 11.22
CA GLN A 62 4.88 9.60 10.97
C GLN A 62 6.15 9.38 10.14
N GLU A 63 6.95 8.37 10.47
CA GLU A 63 8.13 8.01 9.67
C GLU A 63 7.75 7.62 8.25
N VAL A 64 6.72 6.78 8.08
CA VAL A 64 6.23 6.40 6.74
C VAL A 64 5.71 7.60 5.96
N MET A 65 4.98 8.54 6.59
CA MET A 65 4.54 9.76 5.92
C MET A 65 5.73 10.61 5.47
N GLN A 66 6.78 10.73 6.30
CA GLN A 66 8.00 11.48 5.98
C GLN A 66 8.78 10.84 4.82
N GLU A 67 8.85 9.50 4.77
CA GLU A 67 9.42 8.78 3.63
C GLU A 67 8.60 9.04 2.35
N MET A 68 7.27 8.91 2.43
CA MET A 68 6.38 9.15 1.29
C MET A 68 6.49 10.57 0.74
N ILE A 69 6.61 11.58 1.62
CA ILE A 69 6.81 12.99 1.23
C ILE A 69 8.07 13.14 0.37
N LYS A 70 9.17 12.51 0.77
CA LYS A 70 10.45 12.58 0.05
C LYS A 70 10.42 11.77 -1.24
N GLU A 71 9.94 10.53 -1.20
CA GLU A 71 9.97 9.61 -2.34
C GLU A 71 9.08 10.05 -3.49
N ASN A 72 7.90 10.62 -3.18
CA ASN A 72 6.89 10.99 -4.17
C ASN A 72 6.81 12.49 -4.41
N ASN A 73 7.74 13.26 -3.84
CA ASN A 73 7.80 14.71 -3.96
C ASN A 73 6.47 15.40 -3.60
N TYR A 74 5.89 15.02 -2.46
CA TYR A 74 4.68 15.65 -1.93
C TYR A 74 5.02 16.97 -1.24
N LEU A 75 4.09 17.92 -1.27
CA LEU A 75 4.17 19.14 -0.47
C LEU A 75 4.08 18.82 1.02
N GLY A 76 3.22 17.86 1.38
CA GLY A 76 3.04 17.40 2.75
C GLY A 76 1.93 16.35 2.83
N CYS A 77 1.77 15.76 4.01
CA CYS A 77 0.72 14.79 4.31
C CYS A 77 0.12 15.05 5.69
N GLY A 78 -1.18 14.78 5.87
CA GLY A 78 -1.83 14.86 7.17
C GLY A 78 -2.79 13.71 7.44
N LEU A 79 -2.99 13.43 8.72
CA LEU A 79 -3.85 12.35 9.20
C LEU A 79 -5.33 12.69 9.01
N LEU A 80 -6.11 11.73 8.52
CA LEU A 80 -7.56 11.84 8.50
C LEU A 80 -8.10 11.40 9.86
N SER A 81 -8.77 12.32 10.56
CA SER A 81 -9.39 12.08 11.87
C SER A 81 -10.43 10.96 11.86
N GLY A 82 -10.70 10.35 13.02
CA GLY A 82 -11.86 9.47 13.21
C GLY A 82 -11.53 7.97 13.21
N PHE A 83 -10.42 7.60 13.85
CA PHE A 83 -10.06 6.19 14.02
C PHE A 83 -11.06 5.47 14.93
N ARG A 84 -11.85 4.56 14.36
CA ARG A 84 -12.54 3.52 15.15
C ARG A 84 -11.60 2.35 15.46
N ASP A 85 -10.59 2.13 14.62
CA ASP A 85 -9.67 0.99 14.71
C ASP A 85 -8.23 1.49 14.93
N ARG A 86 -7.58 0.99 15.98
CA ARG A 86 -6.17 1.33 16.30
C ARG A 86 -5.18 0.71 15.31
N LYS A 87 -5.61 -0.27 14.51
CA LYS A 87 -4.78 -0.99 13.54
C LYS A 87 -4.67 -0.25 12.21
N THR A 88 -5.73 0.46 11.83
CA THR A 88 -5.86 1.08 10.51
C THR A 88 -5.83 2.59 10.62
N ILE A 89 -4.88 3.23 9.93
CA ILE A 89 -4.70 4.67 9.90
C ILE A 89 -4.88 5.15 8.46
N TRP A 90 -5.53 6.29 8.31
CA TRP A 90 -5.79 6.93 7.03
C TRP A 90 -5.13 8.30 7.04
N TYR A 91 -4.48 8.63 5.94
CA TYR A 91 -3.84 9.92 5.74
C TYR A 91 -3.94 10.35 4.28
N VAL A 92 -3.76 11.64 4.04
CA VAL A 92 -3.84 12.25 2.71
C VAL A 92 -2.59 13.08 2.48
N CYS A 93 -2.05 13.02 1.26
CA CYS A 93 -0.89 13.79 0.82
C CYS A 93 -1.27 14.72 -0.34
N SER A 94 -0.58 15.87 -0.44
CA SER A 94 -0.74 16.81 -1.55
C SER A 94 0.47 16.75 -2.48
N SER A 95 0.23 16.57 -3.78
CA SER A 95 1.27 16.70 -4.81
C SER A 95 1.80 18.13 -4.90
N GLN A 96 3.08 18.26 -5.25
CA GLN A 96 3.76 19.55 -5.41
C GLN A 96 3.54 20.18 -6.81
N ASP A 97 2.93 19.44 -7.74
CA ASP A 97 2.70 19.81 -9.14
C ASP A 97 1.66 20.93 -9.37
N GLY A 98 1.30 21.68 -8.33
CA GLY A 98 0.44 22.86 -8.41
C GLY A 98 -1.06 22.55 -8.57
N LEU A 99 -1.44 21.28 -8.74
CA LEU A 99 -2.84 20.86 -8.80
C LEU A 99 -3.44 20.61 -7.41
N ASN A 100 -2.59 20.53 -6.38
CA ASN A 100 -2.96 20.17 -5.01
C ASN A 100 -3.95 18.99 -4.99
N THR A 101 -3.64 17.97 -5.80
CA THR A 101 -4.48 16.79 -5.95
C THR A 101 -4.25 15.89 -4.74
N PRO A 102 -5.32 15.57 -3.97
CA PRO A 102 -5.18 14.76 -2.78
C PRO A 102 -4.98 13.29 -3.14
N THR A 103 -3.90 12.70 -2.62
CA THR A 103 -3.64 11.25 -2.69
C THR A 103 -3.90 10.62 -1.32
N PHE A 104 -4.78 9.63 -1.27
CA PHE A 104 -5.18 8.98 -0.01
C PHE A 104 -4.43 7.69 0.20
N TYR A 105 -4.08 7.43 1.44
CA TYR A 105 -3.36 6.24 1.85
C TYR A 105 -4.03 5.55 3.04
N ASN A 106 -3.96 4.22 3.01
CA ASN A 106 -4.34 3.34 4.09
C ASN A 106 -3.09 2.67 4.66
N TYR A 107 -2.85 2.88 5.95
CA TYR A 107 -1.80 2.24 6.71
C TYR A 107 -2.40 1.22 7.67
N ASP A 108 -2.20 -0.08 7.42
CA ASP A 108 -2.72 -1.17 8.24
C ASP A 108 -1.60 -1.92 8.96
N LYS A 109 -1.43 -1.62 10.26
CA LYS A 109 -0.42 -2.21 11.14
C LYS A 109 -0.46 -3.74 11.19
N SER A 110 -1.59 -4.36 10.87
CA SER A 110 -1.73 -5.81 10.88
C SER A 110 -1.12 -6.50 9.65
N LYS A 111 -0.80 -5.74 8.60
CA LYS A 111 -0.25 -6.26 7.35
C LYS A 111 1.30 -6.31 7.37
N PRO A 112 1.91 -7.21 6.56
CA PRO A 112 3.34 -7.20 6.27
C PRO A 112 3.81 -5.84 5.75
N ALA A 113 5.06 -5.47 6.03
CA ALA A 113 5.64 -4.16 5.72
C ALA A 113 5.36 -3.69 4.28
N GLU A 114 5.58 -4.56 3.29
CA GLU A 114 5.39 -4.27 1.85
C GLU A 114 3.94 -3.93 1.45
N SER A 115 2.97 -4.38 2.25
CA SER A 115 1.53 -4.18 2.01
C SER A 115 0.87 -3.32 3.08
N ARG A 116 1.66 -2.81 4.03
CA ARG A 116 1.20 -2.04 5.17
C ARG A 116 0.70 -0.67 4.75
N ASN A 117 1.36 -0.05 3.78
CA ASN A 117 1.01 1.25 3.26
C ASN A 117 0.49 1.11 1.82
N ARG A 118 -0.77 1.46 1.58
CA ARG A 118 -1.41 1.29 0.26
C ARG A 118 -2.11 2.57 -0.17
N GLN A 119 -1.84 2.98 -1.39
CA GLN A 119 -2.52 4.09 -2.04
C GLN A 119 -3.91 3.67 -2.46
N MET A 120 -4.90 4.48 -2.10
CA MET A 120 -6.30 4.31 -2.47
C MET A 120 -6.57 4.96 -3.83
N VAL A 121 -7.26 4.23 -4.70
CA VAL A 121 -7.75 4.73 -5.99
C VAL A 121 -9.22 5.12 -5.90
N SER A 122 -10.03 4.31 -5.22
CA SER A 122 -11.45 4.60 -5.05
C SER A 122 -12.08 3.98 -3.82
N ILE A 123 -13.20 4.53 -3.39
CA ILE A 123 -14.11 3.94 -2.41
C ILE A 123 -15.49 3.81 -3.05
N SER A 124 -16.08 2.62 -2.97
CA SER A 124 -17.49 2.41 -3.26
C SER A 124 -18.29 2.38 -1.96
N SER A 125 -19.15 3.39 -1.76
CA SER A 125 -20.00 3.51 -0.57
C SER A 125 -21.08 2.43 -0.57
N SER A 126 -21.68 2.16 -1.74
CA SER A 126 -22.72 1.14 -1.91
C SER A 126 -22.21 -0.27 -1.60
N ARG A 127 -20.99 -0.60 -2.03
CA ARG A 127 -20.37 -1.91 -1.82
C ARG A 127 -19.54 -2.00 -0.55
N LYS A 128 -19.35 -0.88 0.18
CA LYS A 128 -18.42 -0.76 1.33
C LYS A 128 -17.05 -1.34 1.01
N ALA A 129 -16.53 -0.96 -0.15
CA ALA A 129 -15.28 -1.50 -0.70
C ALA A 129 -14.30 -0.38 -1.02
N VAL A 130 -13.01 -0.64 -0.82
CA VAL A 130 -11.92 0.25 -1.18
C VAL A 130 -11.08 -0.44 -2.24
N THR A 131 -10.78 0.27 -3.31
CA THR A 131 -9.84 -0.16 -4.34
C THR A 131 -8.51 0.56 -4.15
N PHE A 132 -7.45 -0.22 -4.05
CA PHE A 132 -6.08 0.26 -3.94
C PHE A 132 -5.38 0.21 -5.30
N THR A 133 -4.23 0.87 -5.40
CA THR A 133 -3.34 0.73 -6.55
C THR A 133 -2.99 -0.74 -6.77
N LYS A 134 -2.71 -1.10 -8.03
CA LYS A 134 -2.60 -2.51 -8.50
C LYS A 134 -3.92 -3.27 -8.55
N GLY A 135 -5.07 -2.59 -8.46
CA GLY A 135 -6.40 -3.17 -8.70
C GLY A 135 -6.94 -4.04 -7.57
N VAL A 136 -6.29 -4.02 -6.40
CA VAL A 136 -6.73 -4.81 -5.24
C VAL A 136 -7.93 -4.12 -4.60
N THR A 137 -9.08 -4.80 -4.60
CA THR A 137 -10.28 -4.32 -3.91
C THR A 137 -10.51 -5.10 -2.63
N GLU A 138 -10.67 -4.39 -1.51
CA GLU A 138 -10.98 -4.99 -0.21
C GLU A 138 -12.29 -4.46 0.33
N SER A 139 -13.09 -5.35 0.92
CA SER A 139 -14.20 -4.96 1.76
C SER A 139 -13.65 -4.42 3.08
N LEU A 140 -13.84 -3.13 3.32
CA LEU A 140 -13.37 -2.45 4.53
C LEU A 140 -14.53 -1.72 5.18
N ALA A 141 -14.58 -1.75 6.51
CA ALA A 141 -15.44 -0.84 7.25
C ALA A 141 -15.05 0.59 6.86
N LEU A 142 -16.01 1.34 6.31
CA LEU A 142 -15.73 2.69 5.85
C LEU A 142 -15.22 3.52 7.03
N PRO A 143 -14.08 4.22 6.88
CA PRO A 143 -13.52 5.01 7.96
C PRO A 143 -14.48 6.13 8.35
N PHE A 144 -14.45 6.57 9.60
CA PHE A 144 -15.46 7.51 10.13
C PHE A 144 -15.51 8.83 9.34
N TRP A 145 -14.38 9.32 8.84
CA TRP A 145 -14.34 10.52 8.00
C TRP A 145 -15.17 10.36 6.70
N MET A 146 -15.39 9.14 6.23
CA MET A 146 -16.27 8.84 5.09
C MET A 146 -17.76 8.97 5.40
N SER A 147 -18.16 9.05 6.67
CA SER A 147 -19.58 9.18 7.06
C SER A 147 -20.26 10.44 6.51
N LYS A 148 -19.49 11.47 6.14
CA LYS A 148 -19.98 12.70 5.51
C LYS A 148 -20.33 12.52 4.03
N PHE A 149 -19.85 11.46 3.39
CA PHE A 149 -20.07 11.17 1.97
C PHE A 149 -20.98 9.95 1.79
N GLN A 150 -21.89 9.69 2.75
CA GLN A 150 -22.79 8.53 2.69
C GLN A 150 -23.52 8.43 1.35
N GLY A 151 -23.47 7.24 0.75
CA GLY A 151 -24.09 6.95 -0.53
C GLY A 151 -23.34 7.48 -1.75
N LYS A 152 -22.18 8.13 -1.56
CA LYS A 152 -21.35 8.63 -2.67
C LYS A 152 -20.07 7.84 -2.77
N ASP A 153 -19.79 7.36 -3.97
CA ASP A 153 -18.50 6.80 -4.30
C ASP A 153 -17.46 7.93 -4.37
N LEU A 154 -16.21 7.60 -4.07
CA LEU A 154 -15.14 8.57 -3.96
C LEU A 154 -13.93 8.13 -4.79
N GLU A 155 -13.58 8.94 -5.78
CA GLU A 155 -12.32 8.88 -6.52
C GLU A 155 -11.54 10.15 -6.20
N PRO A 156 -10.48 10.10 -5.38
CA PRO A 156 -9.76 11.27 -4.90
C PRO A 156 -9.39 12.28 -5.99
N GLU A 157 -8.84 11.80 -7.10
CA GLU A 157 -8.37 12.64 -8.21
C GLU A 157 -9.50 13.41 -8.89
N LYS A 158 -10.72 12.86 -8.91
CA LYS A 158 -11.87 13.48 -9.60
C LYS A 158 -12.78 14.23 -8.65
N ASN A 159 -12.85 13.79 -7.40
CA ASN A 159 -13.88 14.24 -6.48
C ASN A 159 -13.31 15.12 -5.36
N CYS A 160 -12.00 15.12 -5.13
CA CYS A 160 -11.40 15.83 -4.03
C CYS A 160 -10.39 16.89 -4.48
N LYS A 161 -10.29 17.97 -3.69
CA LYS A 161 -9.28 19.01 -3.85
C LYS A 161 -8.94 19.65 -2.50
N PHE A 162 -7.71 20.13 -2.37
CA PHE A 162 -7.35 20.99 -1.26
C PHE A 162 -7.80 22.44 -1.53
N ILE A 163 -8.29 23.10 -0.49
CA ILE A 163 -8.69 24.52 -0.49
C ILE A 163 -7.88 25.21 0.59
N GLN A 164 -6.97 26.10 0.20
CA GLN A 164 -6.13 26.84 1.14
C GLN A 164 -6.97 27.69 2.10
N GLN A 165 -6.67 27.62 3.40
CA GLN A 165 -7.33 28.41 4.42
C GLN A 165 -6.66 29.79 4.57
N GLY A 166 -7.06 30.74 3.74
CA GLY A 166 -6.53 32.11 3.77
C GLY A 166 -5.24 32.28 2.97
N THR A 167 -4.74 33.50 2.92
CA THR A 167 -3.71 33.93 1.96
C THR A 167 -2.27 33.69 2.41
N ARG A 168 -2.03 33.34 3.68
CA ARG A 168 -0.68 33.22 4.26
C ARG A 168 -0.45 31.95 5.07
N THR A 169 -1.40 31.01 5.08
CA THR A 169 -1.27 29.78 5.88
C THR A 169 -0.87 28.60 5.00
N THR A 170 -0.17 27.63 5.60
CA THR A 170 0.04 26.29 5.02
C THR A 170 -1.07 25.31 5.42
N SER A 171 -2.22 25.84 5.86
CA SER A 171 -3.39 25.07 6.27
C SER A 171 -4.35 24.91 5.10
N TYR A 172 -4.81 23.69 4.86
CA TYR A 172 -5.69 23.36 3.75
C TYR A 172 -6.91 22.57 4.22
N ASN A 173 -8.09 22.95 3.73
CA ASN A 173 -9.29 22.14 3.84
C ASN A 173 -9.34 21.11 2.72
N LEU A 174 -9.60 19.86 3.05
CA LEU A 174 -9.91 18.84 2.06
C LEU A 174 -11.41 18.88 1.74
N LYS A 175 -11.75 19.32 0.52
CA LYS A 175 -13.13 19.26 0.00
C LYS A 175 -13.25 18.07 -0.93
N CYS A 176 -14.21 17.20 -0.67
CA CYS A 176 -14.58 16.09 -1.54
C CYS A 176 -16.06 16.18 -1.90
N HIS A 177 -16.40 16.10 -3.18
CA HIS A 177 -17.74 16.47 -3.68
C HIS A 177 -18.12 17.87 -3.17
N GLU A 178 -19.31 18.03 -2.59
CA GLU A 178 -19.78 19.28 -1.98
C GLU A 178 -19.57 19.34 -0.46
N GLN A 179 -18.74 18.46 0.10
CA GLN A 179 -18.53 18.33 1.54
C GLN A 179 -17.08 18.62 1.89
N THR A 180 -16.88 19.44 2.91
CA THR A 180 -15.56 19.78 3.44
C THR A 180 -15.29 18.96 4.69
N LEU A 181 -14.11 18.33 4.77
CA LEU A 181 -13.70 17.65 5.99
C LEU A 181 -13.40 18.68 7.09
N PRO A 182 -13.77 18.40 8.34
CA PRO A 182 -13.71 19.37 9.43
C PRO A 182 -12.28 19.66 9.91
N HIS A 183 -11.30 18.85 9.52
CA HIS A 183 -9.91 19.02 9.94
C HIS A 183 -9.09 19.59 8.78
N ALA A 184 -8.42 20.69 9.09
CA ALA A 184 -7.37 21.20 8.24
C ALA A 184 -6.23 20.18 8.15
N VAL A 185 -5.66 20.09 6.96
CA VAL A 185 -4.42 19.41 6.68
C VAL A 185 -3.34 20.49 6.67
N GLU A 186 -2.40 20.38 7.60
CA GLU A 186 -1.24 21.26 7.67
C GLU A 186 -0.09 20.60 6.91
N PHE A 187 0.54 21.36 6.01
CA PHE A 187 1.75 20.95 5.27
C PHE A 187 2.95 21.76 5.73
#